data_AF-A0A9D2T151-F1
#
_entry.id   AF-A0A9D2T151-F1
#
_cell.length_a   1.000
_cell.length_b   1.000
_cell.length_c   1.000
_cell.angle_alpha   90.00
_cell.angle_beta   90.00
_cell.angle_gamma   90.00
#
_symmetry.space_group_name_H-M   'P 1'
#
loop_
_entity.id
_entity.type
_entity.pdbx_description
1 polymer ?
#
loop_
_entity_poly.entity_id
_entity_poly.type
_entity_poly.pdbx_seq_one_letter_code
_entity_poly.pdbx_strand_id
1 'polypeptide(L)'
;TYKLLESAAENLAEELLLKYPGMKAIRLEIKKPWAPIRLPLKTVSVEIERAKHTAYIAMGSNMGDREKYIKDAVKLLDSVRGCTVKRVSDLIETPPYGVTDQDDFLNGCLELETLLTPRELLGELNRIEAEAGRERIVHWGPRTLDLDIIFYDDITVQEKDLCLPHVEMHKRKFVLEPLAQIAPYKRHPVYGKTVTEMLAEVDKQK
;
A
#
# COMPACT_ATOMS: atom_id res chain seq x y z
N THR A 1 3.63 13.13 27.45
CA THR A 1 2.86 14.36 27.12
C THR A 1 3.30 14.86 25.76
N TYR A 2 2.38 15.17 24.84
CA TYR A 2 2.72 15.64 23.49
C TYR A 2 3.07 17.13 23.46
N LYS A 3 3.94 17.54 22.53
CA LYS A 3 4.33 18.94 22.33
C LYS A 3 3.37 19.72 21.40
N LEU A 4 2.72 19.00 20.48
CA LEU A 4 1.83 19.53 19.44
C LEU A 4 0.43 18.93 19.61
N LEU A 5 -0.61 19.70 19.26
CA LEU A 5 -1.99 19.22 19.30
C LEU A 5 -2.24 18.18 18.22
N GLU A 6 -1.57 18.34 17.08
CA GLU A 6 -1.53 17.44 15.94
C GLU A 6 -1.07 16.05 16.35
N SER A 7 0.06 15.95 17.07
CA SER A 7 0.56 14.66 17.56
C SER A 7 -0.42 14.01 18.54
N ALA A 8 -1.03 14.80 19.43
CA ALA A 8 -2.01 14.28 20.38
C ALA A 8 -3.27 13.77 19.67
N ALA A 9 -3.75 14.50 18.66
CA ALA A 9 -4.90 14.11 17.85
C ALA A 9 -4.59 12.83 17.07
N GLU A 10 -3.44 12.77 16.41
CA GLU A 10 -3.01 11.63 15.58
C GLU A 10 -2.93 10.34 16.40
N ASN A 11 -2.21 10.38 17.52
CA ASN A 11 -2.03 9.22 18.37
C ASN A 11 -3.36 8.77 18.99
N LEU A 12 -4.23 9.71 19.37
CA LEU A 12 -5.54 9.35 19.92
C LEU A 12 -6.43 8.72 18.85
N ALA A 13 -6.48 9.27 17.65
CA ALA A 13 -7.28 8.71 16.56
C ALA A 13 -6.83 7.29 16.19
N GLU A 14 -5.52 7.09 16.06
CA GLU A 14 -4.92 5.78 15.77
C GLU A 14 -5.24 4.76 16.87
N GLU A 15 -4.99 5.09 18.14
CA GLU A 15 -5.30 4.20 19.28
C GLU A 15 -6.78 3.84 19.35
N LEU A 16 -7.68 4.77 19.05
CA LEU A 16 -9.12 4.50 19.01
C LEU A 16 -9.49 3.55 17.86
N LEU A 17 -8.93 3.75 16.67
CA LEU A 17 -9.17 2.89 15.51
C LEU A 17 -8.61 1.46 15.70
N LEU A 18 -7.48 1.33 16.39
CA LEU A 18 -6.87 0.05 16.74
C LEU A 18 -7.65 -0.66 17.87
N LYS A 19 -8.05 0.08 18.90
CA LYS A 19 -8.75 -0.47 20.07
C LYS A 19 -10.18 -0.92 19.76
N TYR A 20 -10.84 -0.27 18.81
CA TYR A 20 -12.23 -0.57 18.45
C TYR A 20 -12.31 -1.06 17.00
N PRO A 21 -12.17 -2.38 16.74
CA PRO A 21 -12.10 -2.92 15.38
C PRO A 21 -13.30 -2.59 14.47
N GLY A 22 -14.48 -2.39 15.05
CA GLY A 22 -15.70 -1.99 14.32
C GLY A 22 -15.73 -0.52 13.89
N MET A 23 -14.80 0.31 14.39
CA MET A 23 -14.66 1.71 13.99
C MET A 23 -13.90 1.79 12.66
N LYS A 24 -14.59 2.24 11.61
CA LYS A 24 -14.01 2.40 10.28
C LYS A 24 -13.31 3.73 10.09
N ALA A 25 -13.81 4.78 10.74
CA ALA A 25 -13.28 6.12 10.63
C ALA A 25 -13.56 6.91 11.92
N ILE A 26 -12.75 7.94 12.15
CA ILE A 26 -12.88 8.89 13.24
C ILE A 26 -12.54 10.29 12.75
N ARG A 27 -13.40 11.25 13.11
CA ARG A 27 -13.11 12.68 13.03
C ARG A 27 -12.95 13.21 14.45
N LEU A 28 -11.80 13.81 14.73
CA LEU A 28 -11.41 14.23 16.07
C LEU A 28 -10.99 15.68 16.05
N GLU A 29 -11.59 16.49 16.93
CA GLU A 29 -11.20 17.88 17.16
C GLU A 29 -10.67 18.06 18.59
N ILE A 30 -9.42 18.52 18.73
CA ILE A 30 -8.83 18.89 20.02
C ILE A 30 -8.79 20.42 20.14
N LYS A 31 -9.52 20.96 21.11
CA LYS A 31 -9.59 22.40 21.43
C LYS A 31 -8.60 22.78 22.52
N LYS A 32 -7.90 23.89 22.33
CA LYS A 32 -7.04 24.55 23.32
C LYS A 32 -7.55 25.98 23.57
N PRO A 33 -8.55 26.16 24.45
CA PRO A 33 -9.11 27.48 24.74
C PRO A 33 -8.10 28.39 25.48
N TRP A 34 -7.18 27.81 26.25
CA TRP A 34 -6.13 28.54 26.97
C TRP A 34 -4.79 28.58 26.23
N ALA A 35 -4.82 28.70 24.89
CA ALA A 35 -3.58 28.91 24.14
C ALA A 35 -2.96 30.27 24.51
N PRO A 36 -1.63 30.35 24.70
CA PRO A 36 -0.95 31.58 25.16
C PRO A 36 -0.82 32.61 24.02
N ILE A 37 -1.95 32.99 23.42
CA ILE A 37 -2.06 33.93 22.32
C ILE A 37 -2.61 35.24 22.89
N ARG A 38 -1.89 36.34 22.68
CA ARG A 38 -2.25 37.67 23.21
C ARG A 38 -3.23 38.41 22.28
N LEU A 39 -4.29 37.71 21.84
CA LEU A 39 -5.35 38.24 20.99
C LEU A 39 -6.71 37.71 21.48
N PRO A 40 -7.81 38.46 21.32
CA PRO A 40 -9.13 37.99 21.70
C PRO A 40 -9.59 36.88 20.75
N LEU A 41 -9.61 35.63 21.24
CA LEU A 41 -10.13 34.47 20.53
C LEU A 41 -10.82 33.49 21.47
N LYS A 42 -11.79 32.71 20.96
CA LYS A 42 -12.54 31.74 21.76
C LYS A 42 -11.73 30.47 22.03
N THR A 43 -11.08 29.93 21.01
CA THR A 43 -10.19 28.75 21.10
C THR A 43 -9.35 28.66 19.84
N VAL A 44 -8.23 27.95 19.92
CA VAL A 44 -7.62 27.28 18.76
C VAL A 44 -7.96 25.80 18.80
N SER A 45 -8.00 25.14 17.66
CA SER A 45 -8.18 23.69 17.60
C SER A 45 -7.38 23.08 16.46
N VAL A 46 -7.14 21.78 16.60
CA VAL A 46 -6.70 20.90 15.52
C VAL A 46 -7.81 19.90 15.30
N GLU A 47 -8.22 19.75 14.05
CA GLU A 47 -9.16 18.72 13.62
C GLU A 47 -8.47 17.78 12.64
N ILE A 48 -8.64 16.48 12.84
CA ILE A 48 -8.15 15.45 11.93
C ILE A 48 -9.25 14.45 11.60
N GLU A 49 -9.10 13.78 10.47
CA GLU A 49 -9.89 12.62 10.08
C GLU A 49 -8.97 11.46 9.75
N ARG A 50 -9.30 10.27 10.26
CA ARG A 50 -8.59 9.02 9.97
C ARG A 50 -9.58 7.92 9.70
N ALA A 51 -9.23 7.04 8.77
CA ALA A 51 -10.04 5.89 8.42
C ALA A 51 -9.16 4.66 8.19
N LYS A 52 -9.79 3.49 8.25
CA LYS A 52 -9.22 2.23 7.78
C LYS A 52 -9.39 2.16 6.27
N HIS A 53 -8.31 1.85 5.59
CA HIS A 53 -8.22 1.76 4.15
C HIS A 53 -7.83 0.35 3.71
N THR A 54 -8.23 -0.04 2.51
CA THR A 54 -7.82 -1.30 1.90
C THR A 54 -6.85 -1.03 0.76
N ALA A 55 -5.62 -1.51 0.87
CA ALA A 55 -4.61 -1.45 -0.18
C ALA A 55 -4.33 -2.84 -0.75
N TYR A 56 -4.00 -2.89 -2.03
CA TYR A 56 -3.55 -4.10 -2.73
C TYR A 56 -2.14 -3.89 -3.19
N ILE A 57 -1.23 -4.78 -2.79
CA ILE A 57 0.20 -4.61 -3.01
C ILE A 57 0.69 -5.80 -3.83
N ALA A 58 1.32 -5.53 -4.97
CA ALA A 58 2.05 -6.54 -5.73
C ALA A 58 3.45 -6.70 -5.15
N MET A 59 3.92 -7.94 -5.10
CA MET A 59 5.22 -8.32 -4.58
C MET A 59 5.99 -9.09 -5.66
N GLY A 60 7.26 -8.77 -5.84
CA GLY A 60 8.12 -9.43 -6.82
C GLY A 60 9.54 -9.61 -6.29
N SER A 61 10.20 -10.70 -6.67
CA SER A 61 11.63 -10.92 -6.39
C SER A 61 12.26 -11.82 -7.44
N ASN A 62 13.46 -11.48 -7.91
CA ASN A 62 14.23 -12.36 -8.81
C ASN A 62 15.70 -12.55 -8.42
N MET A 63 16.13 -12.06 -7.26
CA MET A 63 17.50 -12.22 -6.77
C MET A 63 17.54 -12.92 -5.42
N GLY A 64 18.56 -13.75 -5.21
CA GLY A 64 18.82 -14.41 -3.94
C GLY A 64 17.68 -15.35 -3.52
N ASP A 65 17.34 -15.35 -2.23
CA ASP A 65 16.25 -16.17 -1.69
C ASP A 65 14.89 -15.48 -1.90
N ARG A 66 14.40 -15.55 -3.14
CA ARG A 66 13.20 -14.86 -3.65
C ARG A 66 11.98 -15.06 -2.76
N GLU A 67 11.72 -16.30 -2.37
CA GLU A 67 10.56 -16.65 -1.54
C GLU A 67 10.69 -16.10 -0.12
N LYS A 68 11.90 -16.17 0.46
CA LYS A 68 12.17 -15.60 1.77
C LYS A 68 11.99 -14.09 1.78
N TYR A 69 12.47 -13.37 0.77
CA TYR A 69 12.29 -11.91 0.68
C TYR A 69 10.81 -11.53 0.69
N ILE A 70 9.97 -12.22 -0.10
CA ILE A 70 8.53 -11.96 -0.16
C ILE A 70 7.87 -12.30 1.19
N LYS A 71 8.18 -13.45 1.79
CA LYS A 71 7.62 -13.86 3.09
C LYS A 71 8.00 -12.91 4.22
N ASP A 72 9.23 -12.41 4.22
CA ASP A 72 9.68 -11.44 5.22
C ASP A 72 9.02 -10.07 5.01
N ALA A 73 8.83 -9.63 3.76
CA ALA A 73 8.08 -8.41 3.45
C ALA A 73 6.65 -8.46 3.98
N VAL A 74 5.94 -9.58 3.80
CA VAL A 74 4.59 -9.80 4.36
C VAL A 74 4.59 -9.67 5.88
N LYS A 75 5.54 -10.31 6.57
CA LYS A 75 5.65 -10.24 8.04
C LYS A 75 5.99 -8.83 8.51
N LEU A 76 6.90 -8.13 7.82
CA LEU A 76 7.28 -6.78 8.15
C LEU A 76 6.08 -5.84 8.00
N LEU A 77 5.32 -5.94 6.91
CA LEU A 77 4.09 -5.16 6.72
C LEU A 77 3.03 -5.44 7.79
N ASP A 78 2.83 -6.70 8.17
CA ASP A 78 1.88 -7.06 9.23
C ASP A 78 2.33 -6.58 10.63
N SER A 79 3.64 -6.36 10.81
CA SER A 79 4.20 -5.78 12.03
C SER A 79 4.15 -4.25 12.08
N VAL A 80 3.90 -3.58 10.95
CA VAL A 80 3.75 -2.12 10.91
C VAL A 80 2.48 -1.75 11.67
N ARG A 81 2.63 -0.85 12.64
CA ARG A 81 1.51 -0.36 13.43
C ARG A 81 0.47 0.29 12.53
N GLY A 82 -0.80 -0.05 12.73
CA GLY A 82 -1.88 0.42 11.86
C GLY A 82 -2.04 -0.37 10.56
N CYS A 83 -1.22 -1.41 10.32
CA CYS A 83 -1.35 -2.30 9.18
C CYS A 83 -1.77 -3.70 9.63
N THR A 84 -2.52 -4.41 8.78
CA THR A 84 -2.88 -5.81 8.99
C THR A 84 -3.02 -6.49 7.64
N VAL A 85 -2.24 -7.53 7.40
CA VAL A 85 -2.34 -8.34 6.18
C VAL A 85 -3.57 -9.22 6.28
N LYS A 86 -4.52 -9.03 5.36
CA LYS A 86 -5.79 -9.75 5.34
C LYS A 86 -5.70 -11.04 4.55
N ARG A 87 -5.04 -10.98 3.38
CA ARG A 87 -4.93 -12.07 2.41
C ARG A 87 -3.62 -11.97 1.66
N VAL A 88 -3.09 -13.13 1.26
CA VAL A 88 -1.91 -13.24 0.40
C VAL A 88 -2.25 -14.27 -0.68
N SER A 89 -1.93 -13.96 -1.94
CA SER A 89 -2.10 -14.90 -3.05
C SER A 89 -1.05 -16.01 -3.00
N ASP A 90 -1.23 -17.03 -3.83
CA ASP A 90 -0.14 -17.92 -4.18
C ASP A 90 0.98 -17.15 -4.89
N LEU A 91 2.20 -17.67 -4.79
CA LEU A 91 3.35 -17.15 -5.52
C LEU A 91 3.48 -17.87 -6.86
N ILE A 92 3.65 -17.11 -7.93
CA ILE A 92 3.81 -17.63 -9.29
C ILE A 92 5.18 -17.26 -9.83
N GLU A 93 5.82 -18.19 -10.52
CA GLU A 93 7.06 -17.93 -11.23
C GLU A 93 6.74 -17.45 -12.65
N THR A 94 7.36 -16.35 -13.07
CA THR A 94 7.10 -15.72 -14.36
C THR A 94 8.40 -15.20 -14.98
N PRO A 95 8.53 -15.25 -16.31
CA PRO A 95 9.69 -14.70 -16.99
C PRO A 95 9.78 -13.17 -16.75
N PRO A 96 11.00 -12.61 -16.77
CA PRO A 96 11.20 -11.19 -16.57
C PRO A 96 10.49 -10.34 -17.63
N TYR A 97 9.93 -9.21 -17.18
CA TYR A 97 9.25 -8.25 -18.05
C TYR A 97 10.20 -7.12 -18.45
N GLY A 98 10.29 -6.81 -19.75
CA GLY A 98 11.16 -5.75 -20.27
C GLY A 98 12.58 -6.25 -20.54
N VAL A 99 13.46 -6.20 -19.54
CA VAL A 99 14.85 -6.71 -19.66
C VAL A 99 14.84 -8.21 -19.45
N THR A 100 15.15 -9.01 -20.47
CA THR A 100 14.96 -10.47 -20.42
C THR A 100 16.21 -11.27 -20.03
N ASP A 101 17.38 -10.64 -19.98
CA ASP A 101 18.64 -11.28 -19.60
C ASP A 101 18.82 -11.25 -18.06
N GLN A 102 17.91 -11.94 -17.36
CA GLN A 102 17.91 -12.07 -15.91
C GLN A 102 17.08 -13.29 -15.48
N ASP A 103 17.24 -13.71 -14.22
CA ASP A 103 16.47 -14.81 -13.63
C ASP A 103 14.96 -14.50 -13.58
N ASP A 104 14.16 -15.56 -13.59
CA ASP A 104 12.70 -15.49 -13.46
C ASP A 104 12.28 -14.84 -12.13
N PHE A 105 11.15 -14.14 -12.17
CA PHE A 105 10.57 -13.51 -11.00
C PHE A 105 9.60 -14.45 -10.30
N LEU A 106 9.65 -14.46 -8.97
CA LEU A 106 8.56 -14.92 -8.13
C LEU A 106 7.65 -13.72 -7.83
N ASN A 107 6.38 -13.80 -8.20
CA ASN A 107 5.40 -12.73 -8.05
C ASN A 107 4.19 -13.16 -7.22
N GLY A 108 3.60 -12.22 -6.49
CA GLY A 108 2.37 -12.42 -5.72
C GLY A 108 1.67 -11.10 -5.42
N CYS A 109 0.54 -11.16 -4.74
CA CYS A 109 -0.20 -9.99 -4.26
C CYS A 109 -0.67 -10.20 -2.83
N LEU A 110 -0.82 -9.12 -2.09
CA LEU A 110 -1.47 -9.12 -0.78
C LEU A 110 -2.55 -8.05 -0.68
N GLU A 111 -3.52 -8.30 0.18
CA GLU A 111 -4.52 -7.34 0.63
C GLU A 111 -4.15 -6.85 2.04
N LEU A 112 -4.04 -5.54 2.19
CA LEU A 112 -3.65 -4.86 3.41
C LEU A 112 -4.80 -3.97 3.91
N GLU A 113 -5.21 -4.15 5.15
CA GLU A 113 -5.95 -3.11 5.88
C GLU A 113 -4.91 -2.16 6.51
N THR A 114 -5.03 -0.85 6.27
CA THR A 114 -4.05 0.12 6.78
C THR A 114 -4.69 1.42 7.25
N LEU A 115 -4.08 2.07 8.24
CA LEU A 115 -4.35 3.45 8.66
C LEU A 115 -3.43 4.47 7.96
N LEU A 116 -2.40 4.00 7.26
CA LEU A 116 -1.43 4.84 6.58
C LEU A 116 -2.04 5.42 5.31
N THR A 117 -1.82 6.70 5.06
CA THR A 117 -2.12 7.32 3.77
C THR A 117 -1.32 6.63 2.64
N PRO A 118 -1.73 6.76 1.36
CA PRO A 118 -0.98 6.19 0.24
C PRO A 118 0.50 6.57 0.23
N ARG A 119 0.81 7.80 0.65
CA ARG A 119 2.17 8.33 0.69
C ARG A 119 2.99 7.73 1.83
N GLU A 120 2.40 7.58 3.02
CA GLU A 120 3.03 6.90 4.15
C GLU A 120 3.26 5.43 3.85
N LEU A 121 2.28 4.75 3.23
CA LEU A 121 2.42 3.36 2.80
C LEU A 121 3.56 3.20 1.79
N LEU A 122 3.64 4.07 0.78
CA LEU A 122 4.77 4.06 -0.17
C LEU A 122 6.12 4.23 0.55
N GLY A 123 6.19 5.08 1.57
CA GLY A 123 7.38 5.24 2.42
C GLY A 123 7.78 3.93 3.12
N GLU A 124 6.81 3.23 3.73
CA GLU A 124 7.05 1.95 4.39
C GLU A 124 7.48 0.85 3.41
N LEU A 125 6.87 0.78 2.22
CA LEU A 125 7.29 -0.18 1.19
C LEU A 125 8.74 0.06 0.75
N ASN A 126 9.10 1.32 0.49
CA ASN A 126 10.47 1.68 0.15
C ASN A 126 11.47 1.33 1.26
N ARG A 127 11.08 1.48 2.54
CA ARG A 127 11.92 1.08 3.69
C ARG A 127 12.15 -0.43 3.68
N ILE A 128 11.09 -1.22 3.50
CA ILE A 128 11.18 -2.69 3.48
C ILE A 128 12.03 -3.18 2.30
N GLU A 129 11.90 -2.57 1.12
CA GLU A 129 12.77 -2.85 -0.02
C GLU A 129 14.25 -2.55 0.26
N ALA A 130 14.53 -1.42 0.91
CA ALA A 130 15.89 -1.05 1.28
C ALA A 130 16.48 -2.04 2.31
N GLU A 131 15.69 -2.51 3.28
CA GLU A 131 16.09 -3.55 4.23
C GLU A 131 16.35 -4.91 3.56
N ALA A 132 15.66 -5.19 2.46
CA ALA A 132 15.91 -6.36 1.61
C ALA A 132 17.13 -6.17 0.66
N GLY A 133 17.82 -5.03 0.71
CA GLY A 133 19.01 -4.76 -0.09
C GLY A 133 18.71 -4.37 -1.54
N ARG A 134 17.53 -3.80 -1.84
CA ARG A 134 17.19 -3.36 -3.19
C ARG A 134 18.09 -2.19 -3.63
N GLU A 135 18.84 -2.38 -4.72
CA GLU A 135 19.62 -1.33 -5.38
C GLU A 135 18.94 -0.88 -6.68
N ARG A 136 18.80 0.43 -6.91
CA ARG A 136 18.14 1.01 -8.09
C ARG A 136 19.16 1.45 -9.15
N ILE A 137 19.90 0.48 -9.70
CA ILE A 137 20.98 0.74 -10.68
C ILE A 137 20.43 0.83 -12.11
N VAL A 138 19.60 -0.13 -12.51
CA VAL A 138 19.05 -0.25 -13.88
C VAL A 138 17.52 -0.24 -13.82
N HIS A 139 16.88 0.54 -14.69
CA HIS A 139 15.43 0.51 -14.82
C HIS A 139 14.99 -0.89 -15.30
N TRP A 140 14.08 -1.53 -14.53
CA TRP A 140 13.66 -2.94 -14.70
C TRP A 140 14.75 -4.00 -14.53
N GLY A 141 15.87 -3.64 -13.90
CA GLY A 141 16.90 -4.61 -13.56
C GLY A 141 16.47 -5.64 -12.49
N PRO A 142 17.37 -6.60 -12.24
CA PRO A 142 17.23 -7.55 -11.14
C PRO A 142 17.07 -6.83 -9.80
N ARG A 143 16.24 -7.38 -8.91
CA ARG A 143 16.00 -6.82 -7.58
C ARG A 143 15.64 -7.91 -6.57
N THR A 144 16.11 -7.71 -5.34
CA THR A 144 15.84 -8.61 -4.21
C THR A 144 14.38 -8.57 -3.78
N LEU A 145 13.74 -7.40 -3.84
CA LEU A 145 12.33 -7.23 -3.53
C LEU A 145 11.75 -6.02 -4.29
N ASP A 146 10.52 -6.16 -4.75
CA ASP A 146 9.70 -5.13 -5.41
C ASP A 146 8.33 -5.11 -4.73
N LEU A 147 7.89 -3.96 -4.24
CA LEU A 147 6.61 -3.76 -3.61
C LEU A 147 5.88 -2.58 -4.25
N ASP A 148 4.83 -2.86 -5.00
CA ASP A 148 4.05 -1.84 -5.72
C ASP A 148 2.62 -1.75 -5.19
N ILE A 149 2.15 -0.54 -4.87
CA ILE A 149 0.73 -0.31 -4.54
C ILE A 149 -0.09 -0.35 -5.83
N ILE A 150 -0.92 -1.38 -5.99
CA ILE A 150 -1.77 -1.58 -7.18
C ILE A 150 -3.09 -0.82 -7.06
N PHE A 151 -3.77 -0.97 -5.93
CA PHE A 151 -5.01 -0.27 -5.61
C PHE A 151 -4.93 0.27 -4.18
N TYR A 152 -5.62 1.37 -3.94
CA TYR A 152 -5.86 1.89 -2.61
C TYR A 152 -7.31 2.38 -2.60
N ASP A 153 -8.15 1.75 -1.80
CA ASP A 153 -9.61 1.90 -1.85
C ASP A 153 -10.11 1.99 -3.30
N ASP A 154 -10.97 2.95 -3.61
CA ASP A 154 -11.44 3.29 -4.95
C ASP A 154 -10.87 4.65 -5.41
N ILE A 155 -9.75 5.10 -4.84
CA ILE A 155 -9.19 6.42 -5.15
C ILE A 155 -8.25 6.38 -6.35
N THR A 156 -8.08 7.55 -6.97
CA THR A 156 -7.07 7.79 -7.98
C THR A 156 -6.06 8.82 -7.48
N VAL A 157 -4.78 8.52 -7.63
CA VAL A 157 -3.67 9.43 -7.29
C VAL A 157 -2.82 9.64 -8.52
N GLN A 158 -2.45 10.89 -8.80
CA GLN A 158 -1.55 11.23 -9.90
C GLN A 158 -0.48 12.20 -9.41
N GLU A 159 0.62 11.64 -8.93
CA GLU A 159 1.79 12.37 -8.44
C GLU A 159 3.02 11.89 -9.20
N LYS A 160 4.14 12.63 -9.11
CA LYS A 160 5.36 12.34 -9.87
C LYS A 160 5.90 10.92 -9.64
N ASP A 161 5.74 10.42 -8.42
CA ASP A 161 6.32 9.19 -7.91
C ASP A 161 5.29 8.24 -7.29
N LEU A 162 4.00 8.58 -7.37
CA LEU A 162 2.90 7.74 -6.92
C LEU A 162 1.71 7.90 -7.85
N CYS A 163 1.34 6.83 -8.55
CA CYS A 163 0.16 6.78 -9.40
C CYS A 163 -0.72 5.61 -9.00
N LEU A 164 -1.97 5.89 -8.64
CA LEU A 164 -2.96 4.89 -8.21
C LEU A 164 -4.23 5.00 -9.06
N PRO A 165 -4.82 3.86 -9.48
CA PRO A 165 -4.21 2.53 -9.51
C PRO A 165 -2.90 2.50 -10.30
N HIS A 166 -2.04 1.50 -10.03
CA HIS A 166 -0.74 1.42 -10.71
C HIS A 166 -0.92 1.42 -12.23
N VAL A 167 -0.22 2.34 -12.91
CA VAL A 167 -0.48 2.73 -14.31
C VAL A 167 -0.49 1.55 -15.28
N GLU A 168 0.40 0.57 -15.08
CA GLU A 168 0.53 -0.58 -15.98
C GLU A 168 -0.10 -1.87 -15.46
N MET A 169 -0.81 -1.85 -14.32
CA MET A 169 -1.30 -3.08 -13.70
C MET A 169 -2.23 -3.88 -14.62
N HIS A 170 -3.05 -3.19 -15.41
CA HIS A 170 -4.02 -3.77 -16.34
C HIS A 170 -3.38 -4.47 -17.55
N LYS A 171 -2.07 -4.31 -17.77
CA LYS A 171 -1.32 -4.96 -18.86
C LYS A 171 -0.52 -6.16 -18.39
N ARG A 172 -0.36 -6.34 -17.07
CA ARG A 172 0.60 -7.26 -16.47
C ARG A 172 -0.11 -8.48 -15.93
N LYS A 173 -0.03 -9.61 -16.65
CA LYS A 173 -0.60 -10.89 -16.22
C LYS A 173 -0.06 -11.32 -14.84
N PHE A 174 1.24 -11.16 -14.61
CA PHE A 174 1.88 -11.52 -13.34
C PHE A 174 1.40 -10.71 -12.13
N VAL A 175 0.69 -9.60 -12.34
CA VAL A 175 -0.01 -8.84 -11.29
C VAL A 175 -1.47 -9.28 -11.21
N LEU A 176 -2.15 -9.38 -12.36
CA LEU A 176 -3.58 -9.67 -12.44
C LEU A 176 -3.94 -11.08 -11.97
N GLU A 177 -3.11 -12.08 -12.28
CA GLU A 177 -3.34 -13.48 -11.89
C GLU A 177 -3.34 -13.68 -10.36
N PRO A 178 -2.30 -13.26 -9.60
CA PRO A 178 -2.34 -13.34 -8.14
C PRO A 178 -3.41 -12.42 -7.54
N LEU A 179 -3.62 -11.22 -8.12
CA LEU A 179 -4.64 -10.30 -7.63
C LEU A 179 -6.06 -10.87 -7.80
N ALA A 180 -6.34 -11.64 -8.86
CA ALA A 180 -7.63 -12.27 -9.09
C ALA A 180 -7.95 -13.35 -8.03
N GLN A 181 -6.94 -13.94 -7.38
CA GLN A 181 -7.17 -14.91 -6.30
C GLN A 181 -7.72 -14.23 -5.04
N ILE A 182 -7.22 -13.04 -4.72
CA ILE A 182 -7.58 -12.32 -3.48
C ILE A 182 -8.69 -11.29 -3.70
N ALA A 183 -8.81 -10.70 -4.89
CA ALA A 183 -9.73 -9.60 -5.16
C ALA A 183 -10.32 -9.65 -6.59
N PRO A 184 -10.97 -10.75 -7.00
CA PRO A 184 -11.45 -10.95 -8.37
C PRO A 184 -12.42 -9.84 -8.82
N TYR A 185 -13.28 -9.39 -7.91
CA TYR A 185 -14.34 -8.42 -8.20
C TYR A 185 -13.95 -6.96 -7.93
N LYS A 186 -12.70 -6.69 -7.51
CA LYS A 186 -12.24 -5.31 -7.30
C LYS A 186 -12.29 -4.57 -8.64
N ARG A 187 -12.99 -3.44 -8.67
CA ARG A 187 -13.13 -2.63 -9.87
C ARG A 187 -12.01 -1.61 -9.96
N HIS A 188 -11.46 -1.47 -11.16
CA HIS A 188 -10.54 -0.39 -11.47
C HIS A 188 -11.33 0.93 -11.52
N PRO A 189 -11.03 1.94 -10.68
CA PRO A 189 -11.82 3.17 -10.58
C PRO A 189 -11.88 3.95 -11.90
N VAL A 190 -10.84 3.88 -12.74
CA VAL A 190 -10.81 4.53 -14.06
C VAL A 190 -11.51 3.73 -15.16
N TYR A 191 -11.20 2.44 -15.31
CA TYR A 191 -11.73 1.63 -16.42
C TYR A 191 -13.08 0.98 -16.14
N GLY A 192 -13.53 0.95 -14.88
CA GLY A 192 -14.79 0.32 -14.47
C GLY A 192 -14.79 -1.22 -14.53
N LYS A 193 -13.70 -1.84 -15.01
CA LYS A 193 -13.55 -3.30 -15.13
C LYS A 193 -13.08 -3.93 -13.83
N THR A 194 -13.55 -5.14 -13.56
CA THR A 194 -13.06 -6.00 -12.48
C THR A 194 -11.68 -6.56 -12.80
N VAL A 195 -10.95 -6.98 -11.76
CA VAL A 195 -9.65 -7.68 -11.92
C VAL A 195 -9.79 -8.89 -12.83
N THR A 196 -10.83 -9.71 -12.66
CA THR A 196 -11.08 -10.87 -13.51
C THR A 196 -11.34 -10.50 -14.98
N GLU A 197 -12.09 -9.43 -15.25
CA GLU A 197 -12.29 -8.94 -16.62
C GLU A 197 -10.98 -8.46 -17.24
N MET A 198 -10.16 -7.71 -16.50
CA MET A 198 -8.84 -7.27 -16.98
C MET A 198 -7.90 -8.44 -17.26
N LEU A 199 -7.89 -9.47 -16.39
CA LEU A 199 -7.10 -10.68 -16.61
C LEU A 199 -7.50 -11.41 -17.90
N ALA A 200 -8.82 -11.58 -18.12
CA ALA A 200 -9.33 -12.22 -19.32
C ALA A 200 -9.00 -11.45 -20.61
N GLU A 201 -8.86 -10.12 -20.54
CA GLU A 201 -8.45 -9.30 -21.69
C GLU A 201 -6.97 -9.45 -22.02
N VAL A 202 -6.11 -9.57 -21.00
CA VAL A 202 -4.68 -9.81 -21.20
C VAL A 202 -4.44 -11.20 -21.78
N ASP A 203 -5.20 -12.21 -21.36
CA ASP A 203 -5.08 -13.57 -21.89
C ASP A 203 -5.50 -13.69 -23.37
N LYS A 204 -6.42 -12.84 -23.84
CA LYS A 204 -6.87 -12.81 -25.25
C LYS A 204 -5.89 -12.13 -26.21
N GLN A 205 -4.87 -11.45 -25.70
CA GLN A 205 -3.87 -10.74 -26.51
C GLN A 205 -2.64 -11.59 -26.87
N LYS A 206 -2.64 -12.89 -26.49
CA LYS A 206 -1.66 -13.89 -26.93
C LYS A 206 -2.11 -14.60 -28.20
#